data_AF-A0A661VIJ3-F1
#
_entry.id   AF-A0A661VIJ3-F1
#
_cell.length_a   1.000
_cell.length_b   1.000
_cell.length_c   1.000
_cell.angle_alpha   90.00
_cell.angle_beta   90.00
_cell.angle_gamma   90.00
#
_symmetry.space_group_name_H-M   'P 1'
#
loop_
_entity.id
_entity.type
_entity.pdbx_description
1 polymer ?
#
loop_
_entity_poly.entity_id
_entity_poly.type
_entity_poly.pdbx_seq_one_letter_code
_entity_poly.pdbx_strand_id
1 'polypeptide(L)' 'MMRKSASFYFSKRKPIARKDRYALWRGAAELSGFNAQERLRVEWMVFYYTAAGENATLTAQHFGLSRKTFHKWLKRFK' A
#
# COMPACT_ATOMS: atom_id res chain seq x y z
N MET A 1 -15.50 4.91 55.03
CA MET A 1 -14.32 5.23 54.18
C MET A 1 -14.69 4.88 52.74
N MET A 2 -15.19 5.83 51.94
CA MET A 2 -15.59 5.58 50.55
C MET A 2 -14.36 5.53 49.63
N ARG A 3 -14.11 4.38 48.99
CA ARG A 3 -13.09 4.27 47.93
C ARG A 3 -13.62 5.01 46.70
N LYS A 4 -12.93 6.08 46.29
CA LYS A 4 -13.20 6.74 45.01
C LYS A 4 -12.98 5.72 43.89
N SER A 5 -14.03 5.44 43.13
CA SER A 5 -13.94 4.67 41.89
C SER A 5 -13.03 5.43 40.92
N ALA A 6 -11.93 4.81 40.50
CA ALA A 6 -11.06 5.36 39.48
C ALA A 6 -11.83 5.37 38.15
N SER A 7 -12.36 6.53 37.76
CA SER A 7 -12.94 6.73 36.44
C SER A 7 -11.80 6.63 35.43
N PHE A 8 -11.69 5.48 34.75
CA PHE A 8 -10.83 5.34 33.58
C PHE A 8 -11.44 6.19 32.47
N TYR A 9 -11.01 7.44 32.38
CA TYR A 9 -11.31 8.31 31.24
C TYR A 9 -10.74 7.66 29.98
N PHE A 10 -11.55 6.86 29.29
CA PHE A 10 -11.29 6.43 27.93
C PHE A 10 -11.30 7.69 27.06
N SER A 11 -10.14 8.32 26.93
CA SER A 11 -9.96 9.43 25.99
C SER A 11 -10.42 8.94 24.61
N LYS A 12 -11.44 9.59 24.06
CA LYS A 12 -11.99 9.27 22.75
C LYS A 12 -10.83 9.36 21.75
N ARG A 13 -10.36 8.21 21.25
CA ARG A 13 -9.29 8.18 20.25
C ARG A 13 -9.77 8.98 19.04
N LYS A 14 -8.92 9.87 18.54
CA LYS A 14 -9.21 10.60 17.29
C LYS A 14 -9.53 9.57 16.21
N PRO A 15 -10.60 9.76 15.42
CA PRO A 15 -10.91 8.83 14.34
C PRO A 15 -9.72 8.78 13.39
N ILE A 16 -9.20 7.58 13.16
CA ILE A 16 -8.10 7.37 12.24
C ILE A 16 -8.67 7.62 10.85
N ALA A 17 -8.23 8.70 10.19
CA ALA A 17 -8.60 8.95 8.81
C ALA A 17 -8.13 7.76 7.96
N ARG A 18 -9.07 7.15 7.22
CA ARG A 18 -8.77 6.02 6.33
C ARG A 18 -7.87 6.53 5.21
N LYS A 19 -6.57 6.24 5.29
CA LYS A 19 -5.63 6.51 4.20
C LYS A 19 -6.00 5.68 2.98
N ASP A 20 -5.75 6.24 1.81
CA ASP A 20 -5.86 5.50 0.55
C ASP A 20 -4.95 4.26 0.57
N ARG A 21 -5.45 3.14 0.05
CA ARG A 21 -4.77 1.84 0.09
C ARG A 21 -3.39 1.93 -0.58
N TYR A 22 -3.29 2.65 -1.68
CA TYR A 22 -2.05 2.79 -2.45
C TYR A 22 -1.00 3.65 -1.72
N ALA A 23 -1.45 4.67 -0.99
CA ALA A 23 -0.58 5.47 -0.14
C ALA A 23 0.02 4.64 1.00
N LEU A 24 -0.71 3.64 1.51
CA LEU A 24 -0.17 2.71 2.50
C LEU A 24 0.93 1.81 1.91
N TRP A 25 0.78 1.34 0.68
CA TRP A 25 1.82 0.52 0.03
C TRP A 25 3.10 1.30 -0.22
N ARG A 26 2.99 2.56 -0.67
CA ARG A 26 4.15 3.45 -0.82
C ARG A 26 4.84 3.70 0.52
N GLY A 27 4.06 4.03 1.55
CA GLY A 27 4.60 4.22 2.91
C GLY A 27 5.26 2.95 3.47
N ALA A 28 4.69 1.77 3.22
CA ALA A 28 5.30 0.51 3.61
C ALA A 28 6.65 0.29 2.91
N ALA A 29 6.76 0.58 1.62
CA ALA A 29 8.01 0.47 0.87
C ALA A 29 9.09 1.43 1.38
N GLU A 30 8.71 2.65 1.78
CA GLU A 30 9.61 3.62 2.40
C GLU A 30 10.12 3.13 3.75
N LEU A 31 9.22 2.62 4.60
CA LEU A 31 9.55 2.09 5.93
C LEU A 31 10.42 0.83 5.85
N SER A 32 10.22 -0.02 4.85
CA SER A 32 11.05 -1.21 4.62
C SER A 32 12.44 -0.90 4.06
N GLY A 33 12.75 0.37 3.76
CA GLY A 33 14.06 0.77 3.25
C GLY A 33 14.33 0.30 1.82
N PHE A 34 13.28 0.09 1.01
CA PHE A 34 13.41 -0.38 -0.36
C PHE A 34 14.22 0.59 -1.22
N ASN A 35 15.04 0.02 -2.11
CA ASN A 35 15.77 0.77 -3.11
C ASN A 35 14.83 1.30 -4.22
N ALA A 36 15.35 2.15 -5.11
CA ALA A 36 14.54 2.76 -6.17
C ALA A 36 13.87 1.73 -7.10
N GLN A 37 14.55 0.63 -7.44
CA GLN A 37 14.00 -0.42 -8.29
C GLN A 37 12.90 -1.23 -7.59
N GLU A 38 13.01 -1.43 -6.28
CA GLU A 38 12.01 -2.12 -5.48
C GLU A 38 10.76 -1.26 -5.31
N ARG A 39 10.92 0.04 -5.06
CA ARG A 39 9.82 1.00 -5.05
C ARG A 39 9.11 1.06 -6.41
N LEU A 40 9.88 1.00 -7.50
CA LEU A 40 9.31 0.94 -8.85
C LEU A 40 8.38 -0.28 -9.03
N ARG A 41 8.69 -1.44 -8.45
CA ARG A 41 7.80 -2.61 -8.50
C ARG A 41 6.49 -2.37 -7.76
N VAL A 42 6.50 -1.61 -6.66
CA VAL A 42 5.28 -1.20 -5.96
C VAL A 42 4.47 -0.25 -6.84
N GLU A 43 5.12 0.68 -7.53
CA GLU A 43 4.44 1.56 -8.50
C GLU A 43 3.79 0.79 -9.65
N TRP A 44 4.37 -0.33 -10.11
CA TRP A 44 3.71 -1.18 -11.09
C TRP A 44 2.35 -1.67 -10.59
N MET A 45 2.27 -2.07 -9.32
CA MET A 45 1.02 -2.56 -8.71
C MET A 45 0.04 -1.42 -8.49
N VAL A 46 0.51 -0.25 -8.04
CA VAL A 46 -0.33 0.93 -7.89
C VAL A 46 -0.94 1.32 -9.24
N PHE A 47 -0.14 1.42 -10.30
CA PHE A 47 -0.62 1.76 -11.64
C PHE A 47 -1.61 0.71 -12.18
N TYR A 48 -1.31 -0.57 -11.96
CA TYR A 48 -2.17 -1.68 -12.38
C TYR A 48 -3.60 -1.56 -11.83
N TYR A 49 -3.73 -1.26 -10.52
CA TYR A 49 -5.03 -1.14 -9.86
C TYR A 49 -5.70 0.22 -10.00
N THR A 50 -4.97 1.28 -10.39
CA THR A 50 -5.51 2.64 -10.49
C THR A 50 -5.81 3.05 -11.93
N ALA A 51 -4.78 3.15 -12.77
CA ALA A 51 -4.89 3.70 -14.12
C ALA A 51 -5.13 2.60 -15.16
N ALA A 52 -4.55 1.41 -14.98
CA ALA A 52 -4.63 0.34 -15.97
C ALA A 52 -5.91 -0.49 -15.88
N GLY A 53 -6.70 -0.36 -14.81
CA GLY A 53 -7.93 -1.14 -14.63
C GLY A 53 -7.69 -2.64 -14.66
N GLU A 54 -6.64 -3.12 -13.98
CA GLU A 54 -6.20 -4.51 -13.98
C GLU A 54 -5.71 -5.04 -15.35
N ASN A 55 -5.32 -4.15 -16.26
CA ASN A 55 -4.73 -4.52 -17.54
C ASN A 55 -3.20 -4.66 -17.44
N ALA A 56 -2.73 -5.91 -17.39
CA ALA A 56 -1.31 -6.25 -17.36
C ALA A 56 -0.55 -5.79 -18.63
N THR A 57 -1.21 -5.76 -19.79
CA THR A 57 -0.61 -5.33 -21.05
C THR A 57 -0.31 -3.84 -21.03
N LEU A 58 -1.30 -3.04 -20.60
CA LEU A 58 -1.18 -1.59 -20.53
C LEU A 58 -0.12 -1.19 -19.49
N THR A 59 -0.11 -1.87 -18.33
CA THR A 59 0.92 -1.67 -17.30
C THR A 59 2.31 -1.99 -17.83
N ALA A 60 2.48 -3.13 -18.49
CA ALA A 60 3.77 -3.52 -19.05
C ALA A 60 4.26 -2.55 -20.13
N GLN A 61 3.37 -2.07 -21.01
CA GLN A 61 3.70 -1.06 -22.01
C GLN A 61 4.12 0.27 -21.37
N HIS A 62 3.41 0.72 -20.33
CA HIS A 62 3.70 1.99 -19.65
C HIS A 62 5.11 2.01 -19.03
N PHE A 63 5.54 0.89 -18.43
CA PHE A 63 6.86 0.78 -17.78
C PHE A 63 7.95 0.17 -18.68
N GLY A 64 7.67 -0.12 -19.95
CA GLY A 64 8.64 -0.73 -20.88
C GLY A 64 9.05 -2.16 -20.50
N LEU A 65 8.15 -2.92 -19.88
CA LEU A 65 8.40 -4.28 -19.39
C LEU A 65 7.81 -5.33 -20.32
N SER A 66 8.34 -6.55 -20.23
CA SER A 66 7.61 -7.70 -20.79
C SER A 66 6.40 -8.04 -19.91
N ARG A 67 5.28 -8.41 -20.54
CA ARG A 67 4.08 -8.93 -19.83
C ARG A 67 4.41 -10.10 -18.91
N LYS A 68 5.32 -10.99 -19.35
CA LYS A 68 5.76 -12.16 -18.58
C LYS A 68 6.42 -11.75 -17.26
N THR A 69 7.27 -10.72 -17.30
CA THR A 69 7.92 -10.16 -16.11
C THR A 69 6.88 -9.58 -15.16
N PHE A 70 5.94 -8.79 -15.68
CA PHE A 70 4.88 -8.21 -14.85
C PHE A 70 4.03 -9.28 -14.17
N HIS A 71 3.55 -10.29 -14.90
CA HIS A 71 2.76 -11.38 -14.30
C HIS A 71 3.52 -12.17 -13.22
N LYS A 72 4.83 -12.38 -13.38
CA LYS A 72 5.66 -13.01 -12.35
C LYS A 72 5.63 -12.22 -11.04
N TRP A 73 5.72 -10.90 -11.13
CA TRP A 73 5.68 -10.02 -9.95
C TRP A 73 4.28 -9.86 -9.38
N LEU A 74 3.25 -9.77 -10.24
CA LEU A 74 1.86 -9.72 -9.81
C LEU A 74 1.48 -10.95 -8.97
N LYS A 75 1.93 -12.14 -9.39
CA LYS A 75 1.73 -13.39 -8.63
C LYS A 75 2.42 -13.40 -7.27
N ARG A 76 3.52 -12.67 -7.10
CA ARG A 76 4.24 -12.55 -5.81
C ARG A 76 3.64 -11.48 -4.89
N PHE A 77 2.89 -10.55 -5.47
CA PHE A 77 2.29 -9.44 -4.75
C PHE A 77 0.90 -9.79 -4.19
N LYS A 78 0.15 -10.62 -4.91
CA LYS A 78 -1.12 -11.22 -4.46
C LYS A 78 -0.88 -12.28 -3.39
#